data_AF-I0X6D8-F1
#
_entry.id   AF-I0X6D8-F1
#
_cell.length_a   1.000
_cell.length_b   1.000
_cell.length_c   1.000
_cell.angle_alpha   90.00
_cell.angle_beta   90.00
_cell.angle_gamma   90.00
#
_symmetry.space_group_name_H-M   'P 1'
#
loop_
_entity.id
_entity.type
_entity.pdbx_description
1 polymer ?
#
loop_
_entity_poly.entity_id
_entity_poly.type
_entity_poly.pdbx_seq_one_letter_code
_entity_poly.pdbx_strand_id
1 'polypeptide(L)' 'MSENESAFTLNYSFTAKEIKLLAKFLRKNETELPHGLENFAKTLENSVYDCMTLEEVKEFYS' A
#
# COMPACT_ATOMS: atom_id res chain seq x y z
N MET A 1 -16.06 14.37 -29.09
CA MET A 1 -14.82 13.68 -29.47
C MET A 1 -14.32 13.02 -28.21
N SER A 2 -14.58 11.72 -28.06
CA SER A 2 -14.14 10.97 -26.87
C SER A 2 -12.75 10.45 -27.16
N GLU A 3 -11.74 11.08 -26.58
CA GLU A 3 -10.39 10.55 -26.54
C GLU A 3 -10.44 9.26 -25.72
N ASN A 4 -10.35 8.11 -26.41
CA ASN A 4 -10.08 6.84 -25.77
C ASN A 4 -8.65 6.92 -25.24
N GLU A 5 -8.48 7.44 -24.03
CA GLU A 5 -7.25 7.25 -23.27
C GLU A 5 -7.01 5.74 -23.19
N SER A 6 -6.01 5.28 -23.94
CA SER A 6 -5.59 3.90 -23.92
C SER A 6 -5.16 3.60 -22.48
N ALA A 7 -5.97 2.86 -21.73
CA ALA A 7 -5.72 2.56 -20.33
C ALA A 7 -4.33 1.93 -20.19
N PHE A 8 -3.35 2.75 -19.80
CA PHE A 8 -1.97 2.32 -19.68
C PHE A 8 -1.90 1.38 -18.48
N THR A 9 -1.86 0.08 -18.75
CA THR A 9 -1.90 -0.93 -17.70
C THR A 9 -0.46 -1.19 -17.25
N LEU A 10 -0.05 -0.55 -16.15
CA LEU A 10 1.25 -0.79 -15.54
C LEU A 10 1.14 -1.99 -14.59
N ASN A 11 1.67 -3.14 -15.00
CA ASN A 11 1.81 -4.29 -14.11
C ASN A 11 3.12 -4.17 -13.33
N TYR A 12 3.02 -3.73 -12.07
CA TYR A 12 4.13 -3.67 -11.13
C TYR A 12 3.87 -4.61 -9.96
N SER A 13 4.86 -5.42 -9.62
CA SER A 13 4.84 -6.29 -8.44
C SER A 13 5.78 -5.74 -7.37
N PHE A 14 5.29 -5.51 -6.17
CA PHE A 14 6.09 -5.05 -5.05
C PHE A 14 6.80 -6.23 -4.36
N THR A 15 8.07 -6.03 -4.01
CA THR A 15 8.77 -6.91 -3.09
C THR A 15 8.27 -6.73 -1.66
N ALA A 16 8.47 -7.73 -0.79
CA ALA A 16 8.10 -7.63 0.63
C ALA A 16 8.74 -6.42 1.34
N LYS A 17 9.95 -6.01 0.92
CA LYS A 17 10.61 -4.81 1.47
C LYS A 17 9.91 -3.52 1.06
N GLU A 18 9.48 -3.43 -0.21
CA GLU A 18 8.74 -2.26 -0.70
C GLU A 18 7.35 -2.16 -0.07
N ILE A 19 6.64 -3.29 0.07
CA ILE A 19 5.35 -3.34 0.76
C ILE A 19 5.49 -2.78 2.17
N LYS A 20 6.51 -3.20 2.90
CA LYS A 20 6.83 -2.68 4.24
C LYS A 20 7.11 -1.16 4.21
N LEU A 21 7.96 -0.69 3.31
CA LEU A 21 8.27 0.74 3.21
C LEU A 21 7.03 1.58 2.91
N LEU A 22 6.19 1.13 1.97
CA LEU A 22 4.94 1.78 1.62
C LEU A 22 3.95 1.77 2.79
N ALA A 23 3.78 0.65 3.47
CA ALA A 23 2.89 0.56 4.62
C ALA A 23 3.31 1.53 5.75
N LYS A 24 4.62 1.64 6.05
CA LYS A 24 5.14 2.66 6.99
C LYS A 24 4.88 4.08 6.51
N PHE A 25 5.11 4.34 5.23
CA PHE A 25 4.89 5.65 4.65
C PHE A 25 3.42 6.06 4.72
N LEU A 26 2.49 5.19 4.32
CA LEU A 26 1.06 5.48 4.30
C LEU A 26 0.52 5.66 5.72
N ARG A 27 0.96 4.84 6.67
CA ARG A 27 0.60 4.99 8.09
C ARG A 27 1.06 6.31 8.69
N LYS A 28 2.29 6.74 8.37
CA LYS A 28 2.81 8.03 8.84
C LYS A 28 2.02 9.23 8.29
N ASN A 29 1.47 9.10 7.09
CA ASN A 29 0.76 10.16 6.38
C ASN A 29 -0.74 9.86 6.24
N GLU A 30 -1.31 9.06 7.14
CA GLU A 30 -2.70 8.59 7.04
C GLU A 30 -3.69 9.76 7.01
N THR A 31 -3.38 10.86 7.70
CA THR A 31 -4.20 12.08 7.74
C THR A 31 -4.11 12.92 6.47
N GLU A 32 -3.11 12.69 5.62
CA GLU A 32 -2.85 13.45 4.39
C GLU A 32 -3.06 12.59 3.13
N LEU A 33 -3.64 11.40 3.29
CA LEU A 33 -3.82 10.47 2.19
C LEU A 33 -4.82 11.03 1.17
N PRO A 34 -4.46 11.15 -0.12
CA PRO A 34 -5.39 11.60 -1.14
C PRO A 34 -6.60 10.68 -1.26
N HIS A 35 -7.77 11.28 -1.48
CA HIS A 35 -8.99 10.53 -1.78
C HIS A 35 -8.80 9.66 -3.02
N GLY A 36 -9.11 8.37 -2.89
CA GLY A 36 -8.90 7.34 -3.92
C GLY A 36 -7.75 6.38 -3.61
N LEU A 37 -6.88 6.68 -2.65
CA LEU A 37 -5.78 5.80 -2.24
C LEU A 37 -6.07 4.97 -0.98
N GLU A 38 -7.24 5.11 -0.36
CA GLU A 38 -7.59 4.43 0.88
C GLU A 38 -7.60 2.91 0.71
N ASN A 39 -8.16 2.44 -0.41
CA ASN A 39 -8.18 1.01 -0.74
C ASN A 39 -6.78 0.44 -0.98
N PHE A 40 -5.89 1.23 -1.58
CA PHE A 40 -4.50 0.85 -1.79
C PHE A 40 -3.76 0.74 -0.45
N ALA A 41 -3.92 1.73 0.42
CA ALA A 41 -3.33 1.72 1.77
C ALA A 41 -3.80 0.52 2.59
N LYS A 42 -5.11 0.24 2.59
CA LYS A 42 -5.68 -0.92 3.27
C LYS A 42 -5.18 -2.25 2.72
N THR A 43 -5.01 -2.35 1.40
CA THR A 43 -4.47 -3.55 0.75
C THR A 43 -3.03 -3.81 1.16
N LEU A 44 -2.21 -2.76 1.23
CA LEU A 44 -0.82 -2.86 1.70
C LEU A 44 -0.74 -3.24 3.17
N GLU A 45 -1.57 -2.64 4.03
CA GLU A 45 -1.64 -3.02 5.45
C GLU A 45 -2.01 -4.49 5.62
N ASN A 46 -3.07 -4.96 4.93
CA ASN A 46 -3.47 -6.37 4.97
C ASN A 46 -2.35 -7.30 4.51
N SER A 47 -1.64 -6.95 3.44
CA SER A 47 -0.50 -7.75 2.98
C SER A 47 0.63 -7.83 4.01
N VAL A 48 0.82 -6.80 4.84
CA VAL A 48 1.78 -6.85 5.96
C VAL A 48 1.28 -7.79 7.04
N TYR A 49 0.01 -7.73 7.43
CA TYR A 49 -0.58 -8.62 8.43
C TYR A 49 -0.61 -10.09 7.98
N ASP A 50 -0.82 -10.36 6.69
CA ASP A 50 -0.86 -11.72 6.14
C ASP A 50 0.53 -12.36 6.01
N CYS A 51 1.58 -11.53 5.88
CA CYS A 51 2.97 -12.00 5.66
C CYS A 51 3.84 -11.98 6.93
N MET A 52 3.30 -11.52 8.07
CA MET A 52 4.02 -11.39 9.33
C MET A 52 3.23 -12.00 10.47
N THR A 53 3.93 -12.50 11.49
CA THR A 53 3.30 -12.86 12.77
C THR A 53 2.86 -11.60 13.53
N LEU A 54 1.92 -11.76 14.48
CA LEU A 54 1.45 -10.64 15.31
C LEU A 54 2.57 -9.95 16.09
N GLU A 55 3.62 -10.68 16.48
CA GLU A 55 4.78 -10.11 17.17
C GLU A 55 5.62 -9.25 16.21
N GLU A 56 5.92 -9.77 15.02
CA GLU A 56 6.64 -9.02 13.99
C GLU A 56 5.90 -7.76 13.54
N VAL A 57 4.57 -7.82 13.43
CA VAL A 57 3.75 -6.65 13.10
C VAL A 57 3.82 -5.59 14.20
N LYS A 58 3.76 -6.01 15.47
CA LYS A 58 3.89 -5.07 16.60
C LYS A 58 5.24 -4.38 16.55
N GLU A 59 6.34 -5.13 16.42
CA GLU A 59 7.68 -4.55 16.26
C GLU A 59 7.78 -3.67 15.01
N PHE A 60 7.08 -4.01 13.94
CA PHE A 60 7.10 -3.27 12.69
C PHE A 60 6.48 -1.86 12.81
N TYR A 61 5.38 -1.73 13.55
CA TYR A 61 4.63 -0.47 13.72
C TYR A 61 4.86 0.23 15.08
N SER A 62 5.70 -0.32 15.95
CA SER A 62 6.22 0.35 17.15
C SER A 62 7.19 1.48 16.78
#